data_AF-A0A218XF11-F1
#
_entry.id   AF-A0A218XF11-F1
#
_cell.length_a   1.000
_cell.length_b   1.000
_cell.length_c   1.000
_cell.angle_alpha   90.00
_cell.angle_beta   90.00
_cell.angle_gamma   90.00
#
_symmetry.space_group_name_H-M   'P 1'
#
loop_
_entity.id
_entity.type
_entity.pdbx_description
1 polymer ?
#
loop_
_entity_poly.entity_id
_entity_poly.type
_entity_poly.pdbx_seq_one_letter_code
_entity_poly.pdbx_strand_id
1 'polypeptide(L)'
;MKGLFKSKSRTPADVVRQTRDLLISADRSPDPRDTKREEKMAELCRNIREMKSVLYGSSEAEPVPEACAQLTQEFFRENTLRLLISCLPKLNLEARKDATQVVANLQRQQVNSRLIASDYLEANFDLLDILVVGYDNTDMALHYGSMLRECIRHQSVARYVLESEHMKKFFDYIQLPNFDIAADAAATFKELLTRHKSTVAEFLNKNYDWFFADYNSKLLESSNYITRRQAIKLLGDILLDRSNSAVMIRYVSSIGNLRILMNLLRLFVANQNKPSDIVGVLVTNRSKLLRLFADFKTDKEDEQFEADKAQVVKEIAALEPQER
;
A
#
# COMPACT_ATOMS: atom_id res chain seq x y z
N MET A 1 -21.93 -31.77 47.09
CA MET A 1 -20.74 -31.62 46.22
C MET A 1 -21.22 -31.26 44.80
N LYS A 2 -21.24 -29.98 44.44
CA LYS A 2 -21.40 -29.57 43.03
C LYS A 2 -20.00 -29.45 42.46
N GLY A 3 -19.56 -30.46 41.72
CA GLY A 3 -18.29 -30.42 41.01
C GLY A 3 -18.32 -29.24 40.03
N LEU A 4 -17.42 -28.28 40.24
CA LEU A 4 -17.14 -27.23 39.27
C LEU A 4 -16.61 -27.92 38.00
N PHE A 5 -17.46 -28.08 37.00
CA PHE A 5 -17.02 -28.29 35.63
C PHE A 5 -16.23 -27.05 35.23
N LYS A 6 -14.90 -27.09 35.31
CA LYS A 6 -14.05 -26.13 34.60
C LYS A 6 -14.44 -26.26 33.13
N SER A 7 -15.06 -25.23 32.56
CA SER A 7 -15.30 -25.16 31.12
C SER A 7 -13.97 -25.43 30.41
N LYS A 8 -13.95 -26.42 29.52
CA LYS A 8 -12.76 -26.77 28.73
C LYS A 8 -12.24 -25.49 28.07
N SER A 9 -10.95 -25.18 28.24
CA SER A 9 -10.34 -24.01 27.58
C SER A 9 -10.53 -24.15 26.08
N ARG A 10 -11.12 -23.14 25.43
CA ARG A 10 -11.34 -23.14 23.98
C ARG A 10 -9.99 -23.22 23.28
N THR A 11 -9.88 -24.09 22.27
CA THR A 11 -8.68 -24.13 21.43
C THR A 11 -8.69 -22.95 20.45
N PRO A 12 -7.54 -22.56 19.88
CA PRO A 12 -7.50 -21.50 18.86
C PRO A 12 -8.42 -21.80 17.67
N ALA A 13 -8.55 -23.07 17.28
CA ALA A 13 -9.48 -23.49 16.23
C ALA A 13 -10.94 -23.31 16.65
N ASP A 14 -11.31 -23.60 17.90
CA ASP A 14 -12.68 -23.40 18.38
C ASP A 14 -13.08 -21.92 18.37
N VAL A 15 -12.15 -21.02 18.73
CA VAL A 15 -12.36 -19.57 18.68
C VAL A 15 -12.65 -19.12 17.25
N VAL A 16 -11.90 -19.63 16.27
CA VAL A 16 -12.12 -19.31 14.84
C VAL A 16 -13.48 -19.82 14.36
N ARG A 17 -13.84 -21.07 14.67
CA ARG A 17 -15.15 -21.63 14.26
C ARG A 17 -16.31 -20.84 14.83
N GLN A 18 -16.24 -20.52 16.13
CA GLN A 18 -17.26 -19.71 16.77
C GLN A 18 -17.33 -18.30 16.17
N THR A 19 -16.18 -17.69 15.87
CA THR A 19 -16.12 -16.40 15.18
C THR A 19 -16.81 -16.48 13.82
N ARG A 20 -16.53 -17.53 13.03
CA ARG A 20 -17.12 -17.77 11.71
C ARG A 20 -18.64 -17.90 11.81
N ASP A 21 -19.16 -18.66 12.76
CA ASP A 21 -20.61 -18.81 12.98
C ASP A 21 -21.28 -17.46 13.32
N LEU A 22 -20.64 -16.66 14.17
CA LEU A 22 -21.11 -15.31 14.50
C LEU A 22 -21.05 -14.35 13.31
N LEU A 23 -20.00 -14.44 12.48
CA LEU A 23 -19.89 -13.68 11.24
C LEU A 23 -20.99 -14.06 10.24
N ILE A 24 -21.29 -15.35 10.08
CA ILE A 24 -22.41 -15.82 9.23
C ILE A 24 -23.74 -15.26 9.75
N SER A 25 -23.94 -15.24 11.08
CA SER A 25 -25.13 -14.64 11.68
C SER A 25 -25.19 -13.13 11.47
N ALA A 26 -24.05 -12.42 11.52
CA ALA A 26 -23.95 -10.98 11.31
C ALA A 26 -24.07 -10.60 9.83
N ASP A 27 -23.73 -11.50 8.91
CA ASP A 27 -23.78 -11.25 7.48
C ASP A 27 -25.22 -11.15 6.97
N ARG A 28 -26.10 -11.98 7.54
CA ARG A 28 -27.54 -12.00 7.25
C ARG A 28 -28.21 -10.64 7.54
N SER A 29 -29.28 -10.36 6.80
CA SER A 29 -30.11 -9.17 7.03
C SER A 29 -30.62 -9.13 8.47
N PRO A 30 -30.66 -7.95 9.10
CA PRO A 30 -31.22 -7.79 10.44
C PRO A 30 -32.62 -8.39 10.56
N ASP A 31 -32.80 -9.44 11.36
CA ASP A 31 -34.15 -9.84 11.79
C ASP A 31 -34.53 -8.98 13.01
N PRO A 32 -35.57 -8.14 12.93
CA PRO A 32 -36.01 -7.32 14.07
C PRO A 32 -36.47 -8.15 15.28
N ARG A 33 -36.63 -9.47 15.13
CA ARG A 33 -36.96 -10.41 16.21
C ARG A 33 -35.74 -11.04 16.87
N ASP A 34 -34.51 -10.81 16.37
CA ASP A 34 -33.29 -11.33 17.00
C ASP A 34 -32.90 -10.49 18.22
N THR A 35 -33.56 -10.79 19.35
CA THR A 35 -33.30 -10.14 20.64
C THR A 35 -31.90 -10.40 21.19
N LYS A 36 -31.15 -11.36 20.63
CA LYS A 36 -29.78 -11.71 21.05
C LYS A 36 -28.71 -11.15 20.13
N ARG A 37 -29.07 -10.29 19.17
CA ARG A 37 -28.12 -9.76 18.19
C ARG A 37 -26.98 -8.99 18.84
N GLU A 38 -27.29 -8.16 19.83
CA GLU A 38 -26.28 -7.37 20.56
C GLU A 38 -25.31 -8.27 21.33
N GLU A 39 -25.82 -9.32 21.98
CA GLU A 39 -25.01 -10.33 22.67
C GLU A 39 -24.06 -11.05 21.70
N LYS A 40 -24.57 -11.49 20.54
CA LYS A 40 -23.77 -12.13 19.48
C LYS A 40 -22.69 -11.19 18.94
N MET A 41 -23.01 -9.91 18.73
CA MET A 41 -22.03 -8.92 18.26
C MET A 41 -20.96 -8.64 19.32
N ALA A 42 -21.33 -8.58 20.60
CA ALA A 42 -20.37 -8.44 21.69
C ALA A 42 -19.46 -9.66 21.82
N GLU A 43 -20.01 -10.87 21.65
CA GLU A 43 -19.23 -12.11 21.61
C GLU A 43 -18.29 -12.16 20.40
N LEU A 44 -18.75 -11.72 19.22
CA LEU A 44 -17.92 -11.61 18.02
C LEU A 44 -16.72 -10.68 18.26
N CYS A 45 -16.95 -9.51 18.86
CA CYS A 45 -15.87 -8.58 19.21
C CYS A 45 -14.88 -9.21 20.20
N ARG A 46 -15.37 -9.99 21.17
CA ARG A 46 -14.52 -10.69 22.15
C ARG A 46 -13.66 -11.75 21.47
N ASN A 47 -14.23 -12.55 20.57
CA ASN A 47 -13.49 -13.59 19.86
C ASN A 47 -12.43 -12.99 18.91
N ILE A 48 -12.73 -11.87 18.24
CA ILE A 48 -11.73 -11.16 17.41
C ILE A 48 -10.54 -10.69 18.27
N ARG A 49 -10.83 -10.14 19.46
CA ARG A 49 -9.78 -9.73 20.41
C ARG A 49 -8.96 -10.91 20.93
N GLU A 50 -9.61 -12.05 21.18
CA GLU A 50 -8.92 -13.27 21.59
C GLU A 50 -8.02 -13.83 20.48
N MET A 51 -8.48 -13.84 19.22
CA MET A 51 -7.65 -14.20 18.08
C MET A 51 -6.40 -13.29 17.99
N LYS A 52 -6.58 -11.98 18.19
CA LYS A 52 -5.46 -11.03 18.28
C LYS A 52 -4.51 -11.39 19.42
N SER A 53 -5.03 -11.69 20.60
CA SER A 53 -4.20 -12.09 21.76
C SER A 53 -3.42 -13.36 21.51
N VAL A 54 -3.97 -14.34 20.77
CA VAL A 54 -3.23 -15.54 20.36
C VAL A 54 -2.08 -15.17 19.42
N LEU A 55 -2.32 -14.27 18.46
CA LEU A 55 -1.38 -13.92 17.40
C LEU A 55 -0.26 -12.95 17.82
N TYR A 56 -0.53 -12.08 18.80
CA TYR A 56 0.42 -11.07 19.28
C TYR A 56 0.94 -11.34 20.69
N GLY A 57 0.37 -12.31 21.40
CA GLY A 57 0.63 -12.53 22.82
C GLY A 57 -0.08 -11.50 23.70
N SER A 58 0.34 -11.47 24.96
CA SER A 58 -0.13 -10.52 25.99
C SER A 58 1.08 -9.82 26.63
N SER A 59 0.84 -8.91 27.58
CA SER A 59 1.92 -8.30 28.37
C SER A 59 2.73 -9.31 29.19
N GLU A 60 2.17 -10.50 29.43
CA GLU A 60 2.74 -11.52 30.31
C GLU A 60 3.27 -12.75 29.57
N ALA A 61 2.88 -12.94 28.30
CA ALA A 61 3.22 -14.14 27.53
C ALA A 61 3.37 -13.84 26.03
N GLU A 62 4.45 -14.36 25.44
CA GLU A 62 4.68 -14.34 24.00
C GLU A 62 3.69 -15.24 23.24
N PRO A 63 3.40 -14.95 21.96
CA PRO A 63 2.54 -15.79 21.14
C PRO A 63 3.16 -17.19 20.94
N VAL A 64 2.38 -18.22 21.23
CA VAL A 64 2.82 -19.63 21.08
C VAL A 64 2.74 -20.03 19.60
N PRO A 65 3.85 -20.43 18.94
CA PRO A 65 3.87 -20.71 17.50
C PRO A 65 2.84 -21.76 17.06
N GLU A 66 2.66 -22.83 17.85
CA GLU A 66 1.68 -23.87 17.55
C GLU A 66 0.24 -23.34 17.59
N ALA A 67 -0.08 -22.49 18.58
CA ALA A 67 -1.41 -21.88 18.69
C ALA A 67 -1.68 -20.93 17.51
N CYS A 68 -0.69 -20.13 17.12
CA CYS A 68 -0.76 -19.29 15.93
C CYS A 68 -0.98 -20.11 14.66
N ALA A 69 -0.25 -21.21 14.48
CA ALA A 69 -0.40 -22.09 13.32
C ALA A 69 -1.79 -22.74 13.26
N GLN A 70 -2.30 -23.25 14.40
CA GLN A 70 -3.65 -23.82 14.48
C GLN A 70 -4.74 -22.80 14.16
N LEU A 71 -4.63 -21.58 14.71
CA LEU A 71 -5.54 -20.47 14.42
C LEU A 71 -5.52 -20.13 12.93
N THR A 72 -4.31 -19.96 12.37
CA THR A 72 -4.11 -19.60 10.96
C THR A 72 -4.72 -20.65 10.03
N GLN A 73 -4.45 -21.92 10.31
CA GLN A 73 -4.99 -23.03 9.52
C GLN A 73 -6.52 -23.05 9.53
N GLU A 74 -7.15 -22.94 10.70
CA GLU A 74 -8.60 -22.94 10.80
C GLU A 74 -9.23 -21.68 10.17
N PHE A 75 -8.56 -20.52 10.28
CA PHE A 75 -9.08 -19.25 9.76
C PHE A 75 -9.26 -19.27 8.24
N PHE A 76 -8.27 -19.78 7.52
CA PHE A 76 -8.32 -19.86 6.05
C PHE A 76 -9.12 -21.06 5.52
N ARG A 77 -9.35 -22.11 6.32
CA ARG A 77 -10.00 -23.35 5.89
C ARG A 77 -11.41 -23.17 5.33
N GLU A 78 -12.22 -22.32 5.95
CA GLU A 78 -13.64 -22.15 5.60
C GLU A 78 -14.03 -20.68 5.33
N ASN A 79 -13.19 -19.95 4.61
CA ASN A 79 -13.50 -18.59 4.14
C ASN A 79 -13.82 -17.55 5.25
N THR A 80 -13.24 -17.72 6.44
CA THR A 80 -13.44 -16.76 7.54
C THR A 80 -12.97 -15.36 7.16
N LEU A 81 -11.89 -15.24 6.36
CA LEU A 81 -11.38 -13.95 5.88
C LEU A 81 -12.44 -13.17 5.09
N ARG A 82 -13.10 -13.81 4.13
CA ARG A 82 -14.17 -13.20 3.33
C ARG A 82 -15.28 -12.65 4.21
N LEU A 83 -15.79 -13.50 5.11
CA LEU A 83 -16.86 -13.13 6.03
C LEU A 83 -16.44 -11.95 6.93
N LEU A 84 -15.20 -11.96 7.42
CA LEU A 84 -14.66 -10.88 8.24
C LEU A 84 -14.57 -9.56 7.47
N ILE A 85 -14.11 -9.58 6.21
CA ILE A 85 -14.06 -8.41 5.34
C ILE A 85 -15.48 -7.86 5.10
N SER A 86 -16.43 -8.72 4.71
CA SER A 86 -17.83 -8.32 4.46
C SER A 86 -18.54 -7.76 5.70
N CYS A 87 -18.24 -8.30 6.88
CA CYS A 87 -18.84 -7.85 8.13
C CYS A 87 -18.09 -6.70 8.81
N LEU A 88 -16.89 -6.32 8.35
CA LEU A 88 -16.06 -5.30 8.99
C LEU A 88 -16.81 -3.97 9.23
N PRO A 89 -17.63 -3.45 8.29
CA PRO A 89 -18.40 -2.23 8.50
C PRO A 89 -19.45 -2.35 9.62
N LYS A 90 -19.92 -3.56 9.93
CA LYS A 90 -20.92 -3.84 10.98
C LYS A 90 -20.30 -3.89 12.38
N LEU A 91 -18.98 -3.95 12.49
CA LEU A 91 -18.26 -3.97 13.76
C LEU A 91 -18.07 -2.56 14.33
N ASN A 92 -17.91 -2.46 15.65
CA ASN A 92 -17.47 -1.22 16.29
C ASN A 92 -15.99 -0.91 15.99
N LEU A 93 -15.57 0.32 16.23
CA LEU A 93 -14.22 0.80 15.88
C LEU A 93 -13.09 -0.07 16.44
N GLU A 94 -13.20 -0.50 17.70
CA GLU A 94 -12.16 -1.30 18.35
C GLU A 94 -12.07 -2.69 17.72
N ALA A 95 -13.19 -3.33 17.44
CA ALA A 95 -13.22 -4.61 16.75
C ALA A 95 -12.73 -4.52 15.30
N ARG A 96 -12.95 -3.40 14.60
CA ARG A 96 -12.35 -3.14 13.27
C ARG A 96 -10.82 -3.08 13.34
N LYS A 97 -10.27 -2.40 14.35
CA LYS A 97 -8.81 -2.34 14.59
C LYS A 97 -8.24 -3.70 14.91
N ASP A 98 -8.88 -4.43 15.83
CA ASP A 98 -8.46 -5.78 16.21
C ASP A 98 -8.50 -6.73 14.99
N ALA A 99 -9.60 -6.71 14.21
CA ALA A 99 -9.73 -7.50 12.98
C ALA A 99 -8.65 -7.16 11.94
N THR A 100 -8.33 -5.87 11.77
CA THR A 100 -7.25 -5.42 10.86
C THR A 100 -5.90 -6.01 11.28
N GLN A 101 -5.59 -6.00 12.58
CA GLN A 101 -4.35 -6.56 13.11
C GLN A 101 -4.31 -8.10 13.00
N VAL A 102 -5.44 -8.78 13.24
CA VAL A 102 -5.58 -10.22 13.02
C VAL A 102 -5.24 -10.56 11.57
N VAL A 103 -5.90 -9.91 10.60
CA VAL A 103 -5.65 -10.15 9.17
C VAL A 103 -4.20 -9.88 8.80
N ALA A 104 -3.63 -8.77 9.28
CA ALA A 104 -2.23 -8.40 9.03
C ALA A 104 -1.24 -9.46 9.51
N ASN A 105 -1.43 -9.96 10.73
CA ASN A 105 -0.56 -10.98 11.32
C ASN A 105 -0.66 -12.31 10.56
N LEU A 106 -1.89 -12.74 10.24
CA LEU A 106 -2.17 -13.98 9.52
C LEU A 106 -1.47 -14.07 8.16
N GLN A 107 -1.25 -12.94 7.46
CA GLN A 107 -0.52 -12.93 6.19
C GLN A 107 0.93 -13.41 6.30
N ARG A 108 1.51 -13.35 7.51
CA ARG A 108 2.92 -13.66 7.77
C ARG A 108 3.11 -15.02 8.47
N GLN A 109 2.03 -15.65 8.92
CA GLN A 109 2.07 -16.90 9.66
C GLN A 109 2.42 -18.07 8.74
N GLN A 110 3.36 -18.90 9.18
CA GLN A 110 3.73 -20.12 8.50
C GLN A 110 3.06 -21.32 9.17
N VAL A 111 2.35 -22.12 8.38
CA VAL A 111 1.77 -23.40 8.80
C VAL A 111 2.52 -24.50 8.06
N ASN A 112 3.22 -25.37 8.80
CA ASN A 112 4.11 -26.39 8.22
C ASN A 112 5.11 -25.80 7.21
N SER A 113 5.72 -24.66 7.58
CA SER A 113 6.68 -23.91 6.76
C SER A 113 6.11 -23.33 5.45
N ARG A 114 4.78 -23.20 5.33
CA ARG A 114 4.10 -22.61 4.17
C ARG A 114 3.25 -21.40 4.56
N LEU A 115 3.23 -20.39 3.69
CA LEU A 115 2.37 -19.21 3.83
C LEU A 115 1.00 -19.51 3.21
N ILE A 116 0.16 -20.27 3.91
CA ILE A 116 -1.17 -20.70 3.41
C ILE A 116 -2.12 -19.53 3.10
N ALA A 117 -1.84 -18.34 3.64
CA ALA A 117 -2.56 -17.12 3.30
C ALA A 117 -2.42 -16.74 1.82
N SER A 118 -1.24 -16.96 1.22
CA SER A 118 -1.00 -16.74 -0.21
C SER A 118 -1.88 -17.66 -1.04
N ASP A 119 -1.87 -18.97 -0.73
CA ASP A 119 -2.68 -19.98 -1.43
C ASP A 119 -4.18 -19.65 -1.36
N TYR A 120 -4.65 -19.21 -0.18
CA TYR A 120 -6.03 -18.79 0.01
C TYR A 120 -6.40 -17.58 -0.85
N LEU A 121 -5.56 -16.55 -0.87
CA LEU A 121 -5.81 -15.32 -1.63
C LEU A 121 -5.78 -15.57 -3.14
N GLU A 122 -4.89 -16.46 -3.62
CA GLU A 122 -4.86 -16.87 -5.03
C GLU A 122 -6.17 -17.53 -5.49
N ALA A 123 -6.86 -18.24 -4.59
CA ALA A 123 -8.17 -18.81 -4.85
C ALA A 123 -9.34 -17.82 -4.66
N ASN A 124 -9.09 -16.60 -4.15
CA ASN A 124 -10.11 -15.62 -3.76
C ASN A 124 -9.71 -14.18 -4.12
N PHE A 125 -9.23 -13.96 -5.35
CA PHE A 125 -8.69 -12.66 -5.75
C PHE A 125 -9.71 -11.51 -5.69
N ASP A 126 -11.00 -11.79 -5.83
CA ASP A 126 -12.07 -10.79 -5.72
C ASP A 126 -12.11 -10.10 -4.34
N LEU A 127 -11.51 -10.69 -3.30
CA LEU A 127 -11.32 -10.02 -2.02
C LEU A 127 -10.44 -8.77 -2.15
N LEU A 128 -9.47 -8.77 -3.05
CA LEU A 128 -8.60 -7.62 -3.27
C LEU A 128 -9.36 -6.48 -3.93
N ASP A 129 -10.30 -6.78 -4.83
CA ASP A 129 -11.18 -5.78 -5.42
C ASP A 129 -12.00 -5.07 -4.34
N ILE A 130 -12.57 -5.84 -3.40
CA ILE A 130 -13.30 -5.29 -2.25
C ILE A 130 -12.40 -4.38 -1.41
N LEU A 131 -11.16 -4.80 -1.14
CA LEU A 131 -10.22 -4.02 -0.34
C LEU A 131 -9.78 -2.72 -1.06
N VAL A 132 -9.55 -2.76 -2.38
CA VAL A 132 -9.17 -1.56 -3.15
C VAL A 132 -10.35 -0.59 -3.30
N VAL A 133 -11.55 -1.09 -3.60
CA VAL A 133 -12.78 -0.27 -3.63
C VAL A 133 -13.11 0.26 -2.23
N GLY A 134 -12.62 -0.40 -1.18
CA GLY A 134 -12.75 0.02 0.20
C GLY A 134 -12.28 1.44 0.53
N TYR A 135 -11.36 2.02 -0.26
CA TYR A 135 -10.96 3.43 -0.13
C TYR A 135 -12.10 4.42 -0.44
N ASP A 136 -13.13 4.01 -1.19
CA ASP A 136 -14.32 4.82 -1.48
C ASP A 136 -15.18 5.06 -0.20
N ASN A 137 -14.95 4.27 0.87
CA ASN A 137 -15.64 4.43 2.16
C ASN A 137 -14.68 5.01 3.21
N THR A 138 -14.88 6.27 3.58
CA THR A 138 -14.00 7.00 4.52
C THR A 138 -13.83 6.32 5.88
N ASP A 139 -14.88 5.66 6.39
CA ASP A 139 -14.86 4.99 7.70
C ASP A 139 -14.09 3.67 7.69
N MET A 140 -13.91 3.10 6.49
CA MET A 140 -13.29 1.78 6.28
C MET A 140 -11.95 1.85 5.56
N ALA A 141 -11.66 2.96 4.87
CA ALA A 141 -10.51 3.12 3.98
C ALA A 141 -9.19 2.72 4.64
N LEU A 142 -8.91 3.20 5.87
CA LEU A 142 -7.67 2.88 6.57
C LEU A 142 -7.58 1.41 7.00
N HIS A 143 -8.71 0.78 7.33
CA HIS A 143 -8.77 -0.63 7.68
C HIS A 143 -8.51 -1.50 6.45
N TYR A 144 -9.22 -1.24 5.35
CA TYR A 144 -9.06 -1.98 4.11
C TYR A 144 -7.71 -1.73 3.45
N GLY A 145 -7.21 -0.50 3.46
CA GLY A 145 -5.87 -0.15 3.01
C GLY A 145 -4.78 -0.89 3.78
N SER A 146 -4.89 -0.95 5.11
CA SER A 146 -3.97 -1.73 5.94
C SER A 146 -4.04 -3.23 5.66
N MET A 147 -5.24 -3.81 5.47
CA MET A 147 -5.37 -5.22 5.09
C MET A 147 -4.78 -5.50 3.71
N LEU A 148 -5.05 -4.62 2.74
CA LEU A 148 -4.55 -4.71 1.37
C LEU A 148 -3.02 -4.71 1.33
N ARG A 149 -2.37 -3.78 2.05
CA ARG A 149 -0.90 -3.71 2.12
C ARG A 149 -0.27 -4.99 2.64
N GLU A 150 -0.92 -5.65 3.59
CA GLU A 150 -0.41 -6.93 4.10
C GLU A 150 -0.64 -8.08 3.11
N CYS A 151 -1.71 -8.05 2.32
CA CYS A 151 -1.99 -9.05 1.29
C CYS A 151 -1.02 -8.94 0.09
N ILE A 152 -0.68 -7.72 -0.36
CA ILE A 152 0.25 -7.49 -1.50
C ILE A 152 1.71 -7.84 -1.18
N ARG A 153 2.00 -8.28 0.05
CA ARG A 153 3.29 -8.91 0.39
C ARG A 153 3.51 -10.20 -0.42
N HIS A 154 2.43 -10.89 -0.80
CA HIS A 154 2.48 -12.05 -1.68
C HIS A 154 2.56 -11.61 -3.13
N GLN A 155 3.49 -12.18 -3.90
CA GLN A 155 3.78 -11.72 -5.27
C GLN A 155 2.59 -11.94 -6.22
N SER A 156 1.87 -13.05 -6.08
CA SER A 156 0.68 -13.38 -6.88
C SER A 156 -0.44 -12.37 -6.66
N VAL A 157 -0.66 -11.97 -5.41
CA VAL A 157 -1.64 -10.95 -5.01
C VAL A 157 -1.27 -9.57 -5.55
N ALA A 158 -0.01 -9.16 -5.40
CA ALA A 158 0.45 -7.89 -5.95
C ALA A 158 0.33 -7.84 -7.48
N ARG A 159 0.66 -8.95 -8.17
CA ARG A 159 0.47 -9.07 -9.63
C ARG A 159 -0.99 -8.86 -10.00
N TYR A 160 -1.92 -9.55 -9.32
CA TYR A 160 -3.35 -9.40 -9.57
C TYR A 160 -3.81 -7.94 -9.45
N VAL A 161 -3.44 -7.25 -8.36
CA VAL A 161 -3.84 -5.85 -8.16
C VAL A 161 -3.23 -4.93 -9.23
N LEU A 162 -1.95 -5.11 -9.57
CA LEU A 162 -1.28 -4.32 -10.63
C LEU A 162 -1.98 -4.48 -11.99
N GLU A 163 -2.39 -5.70 -12.34
CA GLU A 163 -3.01 -6.00 -13.63
C GLU A 163 -4.53 -5.71 -13.67
N SER A 164 -5.13 -5.38 -12.53
CA SER A 164 -6.56 -5.04 -12.43
C SER A 164 -6.85 -3.61 -12.91
N GLU A 165 -8.10 -3.37 -13.35
CA GLU A 165 -8.58 -2.00 -13.63
C GLU A 165 -8.58 -1.10 -12.38
N HIS A 166 -8.57 -1.70 -11.18
CA HIS A 166 -8.50 -0.95 -9.93
C HIS A 166 -7.16 -0.25 -9.71
N MET A 167 -6.09 -0.63 -10.41
CA MET A 167 -4.80 0.06 -10.33
C MET A 167 -4.91 1.55 -10.69
N LYS A 168 -5.80 1.91 -11.63
CA LYS A 168 -6.04 3.31 -12.02
C LYS A 168 -6.68 4.14 -10.90
N LYS A 169 -7.48 3.52 -10.03
CA LYS A 169 -8.15 4.22 -8.92
C LYS A 169 -7.16 4.82 -7.93
N PHE A 170 -5.95 4.26 -7.80
CA PHE A 170 -4.94 4.81 -6.90
C PHE A 170 -4.53 6.24 -7.26
N PHE A 171 -4.55 6.62 -8.55
CA PHE A 171 -4.26 8.00 -8.94
C PHE A 171 -5.27 9.00 -8.37
N ASP A 172 -6.51 8.58 -8.17
CA ASP A 172 -7.57 9.38 -7.56
C ASP A 172 -7.48 9.31 -6.03
N TYR A 173 -7.28 8.12 -5.47
CA TYR A 173 -7.19 7.91 -4.02
C TYR A 173 -6.04 8.69 -3.36
N ILE A 174 -4.88 8.77 -4.03
CA ILE A 174 -3.70 9.52 -3.56
C ILE A 174 -3.98 11.03 -3.48
N GLN A 175 -5.03 11.50 -4.15
CA GLN A 175 -5.41 12.90 -4.21
C GLN A 175 -6.69 13.21 -3.43
N LEU A 176 -7.18 12.26 -2.62
CA LEU A 176 -8.34 12.49 -1.77
C LEU A 176 -8.10 13.65 -0.79
N PRO A 177 -9.15 14.45 -0.48
CA PRO A 177 -9.01 15.56 0.47
C PRO A 177 -8.62 15.12 1.89
N ASN A 178 -9.01 13.90 2.28
CA ASN A 178 -8.62 13.33 3.56
C ASN A 178 -7.15 12.88 3.48
N PHE A 179 -6.28 13.63 4.16
CA PHE A 179 -4.84 13.41 4.15
C PHE A 179 -4.43 12.02 4.62
N ASP A 180 -5.04 11.49 5.67
CA ASP A 180 -4.68 10.17 6.22
C ASP A 180 -4.98 9.06 5.21
N ILE A 181 -6.14 9.15 4.55
CA ILE A 181 -6.56 8.19 3.52
C ILE A 181 -5.66 8.31 2.27
N ALA A 182 -5.40 9.54 1.81
CA ALA A 182 -4.54 9.78 0.66
C ALA A 182 -3.10 9.30 0.89
N ALA A 183 -2.54 9.55 2.08
CA ALA A 183 -1.23 9.07 2.47
C ALA A 183 -1.17 7.54 2.57
N ASP A 184 -2.22 6.92 3.09
CA ASP A 184 -2.37 5.46 3.16
C ASP A 184 -2.43 4.84 1.76
N ALA A 185 -3.23 5.39 0.86
CA ALA A 185 -3.31 4.98 -0.54
C ALA A 185 -1.97 5.15 -1.27
N ALA A 186 -1.26 6.25 -1.03
CA ALA A 186 0.08 6.50 -1.59
C ALA A 186 1.11 5.48 -1.09
N ALA A 187 1.03 5.08 0.17
CA ALA A 187 1.89 4.03 0.72
C ALA A 187 1.62 2.68 0.05
N THR A 188 0.35 2.31 -0.14
CA THR A 188 -0.06 1.08 -0.84
C THR A 188 0.39 1.09 -2.30
N PHE A 189 0.17 2.20 -3.02
CA PHE A 189 0.58 2.37 -4.41
C PHE A 189 2.11 2.27 -4.56
N LYS A 190 2.87 2.91 -3.67
CA LYS A 190 4.32 2.77 -3.61
C LYS A 190 4.74 1.32 -3.40
N GLU A 191 4.11 0.61 -2.48
CA GLU A 191 4.46 -0.78 -2.18
C GLU A 191 4.23 -1.70 -3.39
N LEU A 192 3.08 -1.56 -4.06
CA LEU A 192 2.78 -2.25 -5.32
C LEU A 192 3.88 -2.03 -6.37
N LEU A 193 4.35 -0.78 -6.52
CA LEU A 193 5.32 -0.39 -7.54
C LEU A 193 6.79 -0.58 -7.15
N THR A 194 7.10 -1.06 -5.94
CA THR A 194 8.50 -1.16 -5.49
C THR A 194 8.87 -2.46 -4.79
N ARG A 195 7.90 -3.27 -4.33
CA ARG A 195 8.17 -4.52 -3.61
C ARG A 195 8.68 -5.65 -4.51
N HIS A 196 7.88 -6.06 -5.49
CA HIS A 196 8.13 -7.25 -6.32
C HIS A 196 8.78 -6.87 -7.64
N LYS A 197 10.12 -6.69 -7.62
CA LYS A 197 10.88 -6.04 -8.70
C LYS A 197 10.62 -6.57 -10.11
N SER A 198 10.61 -7.90 -10.28
CA SER A 198 10.37 -8.53 -11.58
C SER A 198 8.93 -8.32 -12.07
N THR A 199 7.95 -8.49 -11.19
CA THR A 199 6.52 -8.26 -11.49
C THR A 199 6.26 -6.80 -11.86
N VAL A 200 6.86 -5.85 -11.13
CA VAL A 200 6.73 -4.42 -11.43
C VAL A 200 7.36 -4.09 -12.77
N ALA A 201 8.57 -4.60 -13.06
CA ALA A 201 9.24 -4.36 -14.33
C ALA A 201 8.42 -4.89 -15.51
N GLU A 202 7.87 -6.09 -15.39
CA GLU A 202 6.96 -6.68 -16.39
C GLU A 202 5.72 -5.81 -16.60
N PHE A 203 5.05 -5.44 -15.50
CA PHE A 203 3.88 -4.56 -15.52
C PHE A 203 4.17 -3.22 -16.22
N LEU A 204 5.22 -2.51 -15.79
CA LEU A 204 5.55 -1.18 -16.32
C LEU A 204 5.96 -1.22 -17.80
N ASN A 205 6.64 -2.28 -18.26
CA ASN A 205 6.96 -2.41 -19.67
C ASN A 205 5.70 -2.64 -20.52
N LYS A 206 4.81 -3.53 -20.07
CA LYS A 206 3.55 -3.86 -20.77
C LYS A 206 2.57 -2.70 -20.79
N ASN A 207 2.54 -1.90 -19.73
CA ASN A 207 1.55 -0.86 -19.47
C ASN A 207 2.10 0.56 -19.58
N TYR A 208 3.28 0.71 -20.18
CA TYR A 208 4.08 1.94 -20.15
C TYR A 208 3.28 3.19 -20.51
N ASP A 209 2.58 3.17 -21.65
CA ASP A 209 2.00 4.37 -22.25
C ASP A 209 0.89 4.96 -21.38
N TRP A 210 -0.08 4.15 -20.96
CA TRP A 210 -1.16 4.64 -20.11
C TRP A 210 -0.68 4.93 -18.69
N PHE A 211 0.22 4.10 -18.14
CA PHE A 211 0.68 4.26 -16.76
C PHE A 211 1.43 5.57 -16.59
N PHE A 212 2.40 5.86 -17.45
CA PHE A 212 3.17 7.09 -17.34
C PHE A 212 2.39 8.32 -17.81
N ALA A 213 1.44 8.19 -18.73
CA ALA A 213 0.52 9.29 -19.04
C ALA A 213 -0.28 9.73 -17.80
N ASP A 214 -0.88 8.78 -17.08
CA ASP A 214 -1.62 9.06 -15.84
C ASP A 214 -0.68 9.50 -14.71
N TYR A 215 0.47 8.85 -14.54
CA TYR A 215 1.45 9.21 -13.52
C TYR A 215 1.94 10.65 -13.66
N ASN A 216 2.24 11.06 -14.89
CA ASN A 216 2.73 12.40 -15.17
C ASN A 216 1.65 13.45 -14.96
N SER A 217 0.51 13.30 -15.63
CA SER A 217 -0.58 14.28 -15.61
C SER A 217 -1.28 14.37 -14.25
N LYS A 218 -1.49 13.25 -13.57
CA LYS A 218 -2.25 13.22 -12.31
C LYS A 218 -1.37 13.41 -11.08
N LEU A 219 -0.10 12.98 -11.09
CA LEU A 219 0.75 13.04 -9.89
C LEU A 219 1.90 14.05 -9.99
N LEU A 220 2.70 14.02 -11.06
CA LEU A 220 3.84 14.94 -11.21
C LEU A 220 3.40 16.37 -11.49
N GLU A 221 2.30 16.53 -12.22
CA GLU A 221 1.71 17.83 -12.53
C GLU A 221 0.58 18.22 -11.55
N SER A 222 0.36 17.42 -10.50
CA SER A 222 -0.64 17.70 -9.48
C SER A 222 -0.43 19.09 -8.85
N SER A 223 -1.54 19.79 -8.59
CA SER A 223 -1.55 21.04 -7.83
C SER A 223 -1.21 20.83 -6.35
N ASN A 224 -1.36 19.59 -5.84
CA ASN A 224 -1.00 19.24 -4.48
C ASN A 224 0.53 19.04 -4.37
N TYR A 225 1.20 19.96 -3.67
CA TYR A 225 2.65 19.91 -3.45
C TYR A 225 3.12 18.59 -2.82
N ILE A 226 2.36 18.03 -1.87
CA ILE A 226 2.73 16.79 -1.18
C ILE A 226 2.67 15.62 -2.15
N THR A 227 1.57 15.48 -2.90
CA THR A 227 1.40 14.47 -3.95
C THR A 227 2.54 14.54 -4.95
N ARG A 228 2.82 15.74 -5.47
CA ARG A 228 3.91 15.96 -6.42
C ARG A 228 5.26 15.55 -5.86
N ARG A 229 5.58 15.94 -4.61
CA ARG A 229 6.84 15.58 -3.95
C ARG A 229 6.98 14.06 -3.77
N GLN A 230 5.92 13.38 -3.35
CA GLN A 230 5.92 11.93 -3.18
C GLN A 230 6.06 11.21 -4.52
N ALA A 231 5.38 11.69 -5.57
CA ALA A 231 5.45 11.16 -6.91
C ALA A 231 6.85 11.31 -7.54
N ILE A 232 7.54 12.43 -7.32
CA ILE A 232 8.93 12.59 -7.75
C ILE A 232 9.84 11.56 -7.09
N LYS A 233 9.70 11.38 -5.77
CA LYS A 233 10.48 10.39 -5.02
C LYS A 233 10.21 8.97 -5.54
N LEU A 234 8.94 8.62 -5.71
CA LEU A 234 8.56 7.30 -6.22
C LEU A 234 9.02 7.07 -7.65
N LEU A 235 8.98 8.08 -8.52
CA LEU A 235 9.51 7.97 -9.88
C LEU A 235 11.02 7.68 -9.85
N GLY A 236 11.77 8.36 -8.97
CA GLY A 236 13.17 8.06 -8.72
C GLY A 236 13.38 6.61 -8.26
N ASP A 237 12.60 6.14 -7.28
CA ASP A 237 12.64 4.76 -6.79
C ASP A 237 12.36 3.73 -7.92
N ILE A 238 11.46 4.04 -8.85
CA ILE A 238 11.12 3.19 -10.00
C ILE A 238 12.23 3.18 -11.05
N LEU A 239 12.66 4.36 -11.52
CA LEU A 239 13.60 4.47 -12.65
C LEU A 239 15.03 4.06 -12.29
N LEU A 240 15.42 4.20 -11.01
CA LEU A 240 16.75 3.80 -10.53
C LEU A 240 16.85 2.31 -10.19
N ASP A 241 15.73 1.57 -10.18
CA ASP A 241 15.78 0.12 -9.99
C ASP A 241 16.37 -0.57 -11.20
N ARG A 242 17.38 -1.43 -10.97
CA ARG A 242 18.06 -2.17 -12.05
C ARG A 242 17.12 -3.01 -12.91
N SER A 243 16.02 -3.49 -12.34
CA SER A 243 15.03 -4.33 -13.03
C SER A 243 14.21 -3.52 -14.03
N ASN A 244 14.16 -2.19 -13.85
CA ASN A 244 13.40 -1.24 -14.67
C ASN A 244 14.30 -0.53 -15.69
N SER A 245 15.48 -1.03 -16.02
CA SER A 245 16.44 -0.36 -16.93
C SER A 245 15.83 -0.02 -18.30
N ALA A 246 15.05 -0.93 -18.90
CA ALA A 246 14.35 -0.69 -20.16
C ALA A 246 13.30 0.42 -20.04
N VAL A 247 12.53 0.42 -18.95
CA VAL A 247 11.54 1.47 -18.64
C VAL A 247 12.22 2.82 -18.42
N MET A 248 13.35 2.83 -17.70
CA MET A 248 14.15 4.02 -17.45
C MET A 248 14.64 4.63 -18.76
N ILE A 249 15.28 3.84 -19.61
CA ILE A 249 15.77 4.29 -20.92
C ILE A 249 14.61 4.88 -21.73
N ARG A 250 13.48 4.16 -21.84
CA ARG A 250 12.30 4.65 -22.56
C ARG A 250 11.77 5.97 -21.97
N TYR A 251 11.74 6.11 -20.65
CA TYR A 251 11.27 7.31 -19.95
C TYR A 251 12.15 8.53 -20.18
N VAL A 252 13.48 8.37 -20.06
CA VAL A 252 14.44 9.47 -20.26
C VAL A 252 14.74 9.75 -21.72
N SER A 253 14.24 8.95 -22.67
CA SER A 253 14.29 9.27 -24.10
C SER A 253 13.07 10.07 -24.58
N SER A 254 12.01 10.17 -23.77
CA SER A 254 10.81 10.93 -24.12
C SER A 254 10.97 12.42 -23.80
N ILE A 255 10.98 13.26 -24.83
CA ILE A 255 11.06 14.73 -24.71
C ILE A 255 9.97 15.26 -23.76
N GLY A 256 8.74 14.74 -23.86
CA GLY A 256 7.63 15.16 -22.99
C GLY A 256 7.93 14.92 -21.52
N ASN A 257 8.41 13.71 -21.18
CA ASN A 257 8.76 13.35 -19.80
C ASN A 257 9.91 14.19 -19.27
N LEU A 258 10.88 14.51 -20.12
CA LEU A 258 12.06 15.29 -19.75
C LEU A 258 11.71 16.75 -19.50
N ARG A 259 10.80 17.35 -20.29
CA ARG A 259 10.25 18.67 -20.00
C ARG A 259 9.58 18.72 -18.63
N ILE A 260 8.83 17.68 -18.25
CA ILE A 260 8.22 17.60 -16.91
C ILE A 260 9.31 17.56 -15.84
N LEU A 261 10.29 16.66 -15.95
CA LEU A 261 11.39 16.57 -15.00
C LEU A 261 12.18 17.87 -14.89
N MET A 262 12.39 18.58 -16.00
CA MET A 262 13.08 19.86 -16.02
C MET A 262 12.26 20.97 -15.37
N ASN A 263 10.96 21.04 -15.61
CA ASN A 263 10.08 21.99 -14.91
C ASN A 263 10.09 21.75 -13.39
N LEU A 264 10.12 20.49 -12.98
CA LEU A 264 10.22 20.12 -11.56
C LEU A 264 11.60 20.52 -11.01
N LEU A 265 12.69 20.23 -11.71
CA LEU A 265 14.04 20.67 -11.32
C LEU A 265 14.11 22.19 -11.26
N ARG A 266 13.53 22.92 -12.22
CA ARG A 266 13.45 24.39 -12.18
C ARG A 266 12.75 24.87 -10.93
N LEU A 267 11.63 24.26 -10.53
CA LEU A 267 10.97 24.59 -9.25
C LEU A 267 11.86 24.29 -8.03
N PHE A 268 12.61 23.19 -8.04
CA PHE A 268 13.54 22.84 -6.96
C PHE A 268 14.75 23.77 -6.87
N VAL A 269 15.34 24.12 -8.02
CA VAL A 269 16.54 24.95 -8.10
C VAL A 269 16.20 26.44 -7.98
N ALA A 270 15.03 26.88 -8.43
CA ALA A 270 14.56 28.26 -8.24
C ALA A 270 13.98 28.52 -6.84
N ASN A 271 13.71 27.48 -6.04
CA ASN A 271 13.26 27.67 -4.66
C ASN A 271 14.31 28.46 -3.87
N GLN A 272 14.01 29.67 -3.43
CA GLN A 272 14.96 30.51 -2.69
C GLN A 272 15.25 29.97 -1.28
N ASN A 273 14.30 29.22 -0.69
CA ASN A 273 14.42 28.62 0.64
C ASN A 273 14.68 27.11 0.54
N LYS A 274 15.82 26.73 -0.06
CA LYS A 274 16.19 25.31 -0.16
C LYS A 274 16.62 24.81 1.22
N PRO A 275 16.08 23.67 1.71
CA PRO A 275 16.63 23.00 2.87
C PRO A 275 18.11 22.63 2.64
N SER A 276 18.94 22.77 3.67
CA SER A 276 20.39 22.51 3.59
C SER A 276 20.72 21.10 3.07
N ASP A 277 19.93 20.09 3.44
CA ASP A 277 20.06 18.72 2.95
C ASP A 277 19.91 18.62 1.42
N ILE A 278 19.03 19.42 0.82
CA ILE A 278 18.79 19.46 -0.63
C ILE A 278 19.95 20.17 -1.34
N VAL A 279 20.43 21.28 -0.78
CA VAL A 279 21.63 21.97 -1.28
C VAL A 279 22.82 21.01 -1.27
N GLY A 280 23.02 20.28 -0.17
CA GLY A 280 24.06 19.26 -0.04
C GLY A 280 23.99 18.21 -1.16
N VAL A 281 22.82 17.61 -1.39
CA VAL A 281 22.64 16.59 -2.45
C VAL A 281 22.94 17.16 -3.84
N LEU A 282 22.48 18.37 -4.16
CA LEU A 282 22.72 19.02 -5.45
C LEU A 282 24.20 19.37 -5.66
N VAL A 283 24.89 19.84 -4.63
CA VAL A 283 26.33 20.14 -4.65
C VAL A 283 27.13 18.85 -4.84
N THR A 284 26.83 17.78 -4.08
CA THR A 284 27.50 16.47 -4.19
C THR A 284 27.38 15.87 -5.59
N ASN A 285 26.26 16.10 -6.28
CA ASN A 285 25.99 15.54 -7.61
C ASN A 285 26.21 16.55 -8.76
N ARG A 286 26.73 17.76 -8.49
CA ARG A 286 26.83 18.85 -9.46
C ARG A 286 27.48 18.43 -10.78
N SER A 287 28.66 17.82 -10.72
CA SER A 287 29.41 17.42 -11.91
C SER A 287 28.66 16.42 -12.79
N LYS A 288 27.95 15.47 -12.17
CA LYS A 288 27.11 14.48 -12.88
C LYS A 288 25.90 15.14 -13.51
N LEU A 289 25.24 16.06 -12.81
CA LEU A 289 24.08 16.80 -13.32
C LEU A 289 24.46 17.70 -14.50
N LEU A 290 25.56 18.46 -14.37
CA LEU A 290 26.03 19.34 -15.45
C LEU A 290 26.43 18.53 -16.69
N ARG A 291 27.10 17.38 -16.52
CA ARG A 291 27.43 16.49 -17.64
C ARG A 291 26.17 15.90 -18.27
N LEU A 292 25.23 15.41 -17.46
CA LEU A 292 23.95 14.91 -17.95
C LEU A 292 23.25 15.95 -18.82
N PHE A 293 23.13 17.19 -18.35
CA PHE A 293 22.52 18.26 -19.15
C PHE A 293 23.34 18.64 -20.38
N ALA A 294 24.67 18.61 -20.35
CA ALA A 294 25.50 18.93 -21.51
C ALA A 294 25.30 17.91 -22.65
N ASP A 295 25.21 16.63 -22.31
CA ASP A 295 25.04 15.53 -23.27
C ASP A 295 23.59 15.39 -23.74
N PHE A 296 22.66 16.08 -23.09
CA PHE A 296 21.24 15.94 -23.32
C PHE A 296 20.77 16.90 -24.42
N LYS A 297 20.61 16.36 -25.64
CA LYS A 297 20.16 17.09 -26.83
C LYS A 297 18.83 16.51 -27.33
N THR A 298 17.99 17.36 -27.92
CA THR A 298 16.77 16.96 -28.60
C THR A 298 16.99 16.83 -30.11
N ASP A 299 16.27 15.92 -30.77
CA ASP A 299 16.30 15.77 -32.24
C ASP A 299 15.61 16.94 -32.97
N LYS A 300 14.88 17.78 -32.25
CA LYS A 300 14.21 19.00 -32.74
C LYS A 300 14.64 20.19 -31.91
N GLU A 301 14.94 21.31 -32.56
CA GLU A 301 15.25 22.59 -31.91
C GLU A 301 14.00 23.09 -31.17
N ASP A 302 13.96 22.84 -29.87
CA ASP A 302 12.92 23.32 -28.95
C ASP A 302 13.52 24.45 -28.10
N GLU A 303 13.31 25.69 -28.54
CA GLU A 303 13.89 26.87 -27.92
C GLU A 303 13.50 27.03 -26.44
N GLN A 304 12.26 26.67 -26.08
CA GLN A 304 11.79 26.75 -24.69
C GLN A 304 12.54 25.76 -23.80
N PHE A 305 12.76 24.55 -24.31
CA PHE A 305 13.52 23.54 -23.61
C PHE A 305 14.99 23.93 -23.41
N GLU A 306 15.66 24.46 -24.45
CA GLU A 306 17.06 24.88 -24.32
C GLU A 306 17.20 26.08 -23.37
N ALA A 307 16.22 27.00 -23.34
CA ALA A 307 16.18 28.09 -22.36
C ALA A 307 16.03 27.57 -20.92
N ASP A 308 15.10 26.64 -20.69
CA ASP A 308 14.86 26.05 -19.37
C ASP A 308 16.06 25.24 -18.88
N LYS A 309 16.70 24.49 -19.78
CA LYS A 309 17.93 23.75 -19.54
C LYS A 309 19.07 24.68 -19.15
N ALA A 310 19.30 25.74 -19.91
CA ALA A 310 20.36 26.71 -19.64
C ALA A 310 20.17 27.39 -18.28
N GLN A 311 18.92 27.72 -17.91
CA GLN A 311 18.62 28.28 -16.60
C GLN A 311 18.93 27.29 -15.47
N VAL A 312 18.44 26.06 -15.56
CA VAL A 312 18.68 25.02 -14.52
C VAL A 312 20.18 24.74 -14.38
N VAL A 313 20.91 24.64 -15.49
CA VAL A 313 22.38 24.47 -15.51
C VAL A 313 23.07 25.64 -14.80
N LYS A 314 22.68 26.87 -15.10
CA LYS A 314 23.25 28.07 -14.47
C LYS A 314 23.02 28.08 -12.97
N GLU A 315 21.80 27.78 -12.52
CA GLU A 315 21.47 27.78 -11.11
C GLU A 315 22.17 26.64 -10.35
N ILE A 316 22.29 25.43 -10.92
CA ILE A 316 23.06 24.32 -10.35
C ILE A 316 24.55 24.67 -10.21
N ALA A 317 25.11 25.31 -11.24
CA ALA A 317 26.51 25.75 -11.24
C ALA A 317 26.79 26.79 -10.15
N ALA A 318 25.81 27.66 -9.88
CA ALA A 318 25.89 28.74 -8.89
C ALA A 318 25.57 28.32 -7.44
N LEU A 319 25.17 27.07 -7.18
CA LEU A 319 24.96 26.60 -5.80
C LEU A 319 26.27 26.66 -5.01
N GLU A 320 26.20 27.03 -3.74
CA GLU A 320 27.33 26.95 -2.81
C GLU A 320 26.98 26.01 -1.65
N PRO A 321 27.96 25.28 -1.08
CA PRO A 321 27.72 24.52 0.15
C PRO A 321 27.32 25.50 1.26
N GLN A 322 26.17 25.31 1.90
CA GLN A 322 25.87 26.02 3.14
C GLN A 322 26.68 25.38 4.27
N GLU A 323 27.61 26.15 4.86
CA GLU A 323 28.30 25.76 6.09
C GLU A 323 27.26 25.62 7.22
N ARG A 324 27.42 24.57 8.03
CA ARG A 324 26.51 24.22 9.13
C ARG A 324 26.62 25.18 10.31
#